data_AF-A0A966XD54-F1
#
_entry.id   AF-A0A966XD54-F1
#
_cell.length_a   1.000
_cell.length_b   1.000
_cell.length_c   1.000
_cell.angle_alpha   90.00
_cell.angle_beta   90.00
_cell.angle_gamma   90.00
#
_symmetry.space_group_name_H-M   'P 1'
#
loop_
_entity.id
_entity.type
_entity.pdbx_description
1 polymer ?
#
loop_
_entity_poly.entity_id
_entity_poly.type
_entity_poly.pdbx_seq_one_letter_code
_entity_poly.pdbx_strand_id
1 'polypeptide(L)'
;MRWMVLCFLTLLWGCNTGTPYFWSRPAASVMVEGVAFDVRQRGFRVEAVRRSFLATPDKHRIILQAAEAIHQVTQCRNIAITKADPSVIEGHLRCGFN
;
A
#
# COMPACT_ATOMS: atom_id res chain seq x y z
N MET A 1 -27.53 25.40 -1.46
CA MET A 1 -26.23 25.29 -2.19
C MET A 1 -25.03 25.08 -1.27
N ARG A 2 -24.78 25.91 -0.24
CA ARG A 2 -23.58 25.78 0.62
C ARG A 2 -23.39 24.41 1.27
N TRP A 3 -24.48 23.74 1.66
CA TRP A 3 -24.42 22.43 2.32
C TRP A 3 -24.18 21.26 1.33
N MET A 4 -24.63 21.40 0.08
CA MET A 4 -24.32 20.42 -0.98
C MET A 4 -22.82 20.42 -1.30
N VAL A 5 -22.16 21.59 -1.29
CA VAL A 5 -20.71 21.70 -1.49
C VAL A 5 -19.93 21.02 -0.36
N LEU A 6 -20.38 21.19 0.89
CA LEU A 6 -19.79 20.51 2.05
C LEU A 6 -19.95 18.99 2.01
N CYS A 7 -21.12 18.47 1.62
CA CYS A 7 -21.30 17.02 1.42
C CYS A 7 -20.44 16.48 0.27
N PHE A 8 -20.16 17.27 -0.76
CA PHE A 8 -19.31 16.85 -1.87
C PHE A 8 -17.83 16.82 -1.49
N LEU A 9 -17.38 17.73 -0.61
CA LEU A 9 -16.00 17.79 -0.11
C LEU A 9 -15.62 16.57 0.75
N THR A 10 -16.55 16.00 1.51
CA THR A 10 -16.27 14.80 2.33
C THR A 10 -16.11 13.53 1.50
N LEU A 11 -16.73 13.45 0.33
CA LEU A 11 -16.59 12.33 -0.62
C LEU A 11 -15.17 12.25 -1.24
N LEU A 12 -14.45 13.38 -1.32
CA LEU A 12 -13.10 13.45 -1.91
C LEU A 12 -12.01 12.88 -1.00
N TRP A 13 -12.25 12.70 0.30
CA TRP A 13 -11.25 12.20 1.25
C TRP A 13 -10.98 10.68 1.16
N GLY A 14 -11.84 9.91 0.48
CA GLY A 14 -11.73 8.44 0.44
C GLY A 14 -10.81 7.86 -0.65
N CYS A 15 -10.44 8.63 -1.66
CA CYS A 15 -9.86 8.10 -2.90
C CYS A 15 -8.42 7.57 -2.79
N ASN A 16 -7.74 7.74 -1.64
CA ASN A 16 -6.34 7.35 -1.50
C ASN A 16 -6.09 6.47 -0.26
N THR A 17 -7.11 5.70 0.11
CA THR A 17 -7.10 4.86 1.31
C THR A 17 -6.81 3.42 0.91
N GLY A 18 -5.91 2.75 1.65
CA GLY A 18 -5.59 1.33 1.46
C GLY A 18 -6.77 0.40 1.74
N THR A 19 -6.53 -0.90 1.78
CA THR A 19 -7.60 -1.88 1.98
C THR A 19 -8.19 -1.73 3.40
N PRO A 20 -9.54 -1.71 3.58
CA PRO A 20 -10.17 -1.46 4.88
C PRO A 20 -9.69 -2.36 6.03
N TYR A 21 -9.24 -3.57 5.70
CA TYR A 21 -8.66 -4.51 6.64
C TYR A 21 -7.45 -3.95 7.43
N PHE A 22 -6.71 -3.01 6.85
CA PHE A 22 -5.49 -2.43 7.41
C PHE A 22 -5.67 -1.01 8.00
N TRP A 23 -6.85 -0.40 7.93
CA TRP A 23 -7.05 1.01 8.35
C TRP A 23 -6.72 1.29 9.82
N SER A 24 -6.81 0.30 10.69
CA SER A 24 -6.43 0.44 12.12
C SER A 24 -4.92 0.34 12.36
N ARG A 25 -4.13 0.07 11.32
CA ARG A 25 -2.67 -0.10 11.43
C ARG A 25 -1.96 1.17 10.96
N PRO A 26 -0.91 1.61 11.69
CA PRO A 26 -0.08 2.70 11.22
C PRO A 26 0.59 2.31 9.90
N ALA A 27 0.72 3.28 9.01
CA ALA A 27 1.48 3.12 7.77
C ALA A 27 2.95 3.46 8.02
N ALA A 28 3.84 2.62 7.51
CA ALA A 28 5.25 2.94 7.35
C ALA A 28 5.48 3.39 5.91
N SER A 29 5.80 4.67 5.72
CA SER A 29 6.07 5.23 4.40
C SER A 29 7.54 5.01 4.04
N VAL A 30 7.79 4.38 2.89
CA VAL A 30 9.12 4.09 2.36
C VAL A 30 9.23 4.50 0.90
N MET A 31 10.42 4.87 0.47
CA MET A 31 10.71 5.26 -0.90
C MET A 31 11.62 4.22 -1.55
N VAL A 32 11.14 3.61 -2.63
CA VAL A 32 11.86 2.60 -3.40
C VAL A 32 12.02 3.11 -4.81
N GLU A 33 13.25 3.36 -5.24
CA GLU A 33 13.59 3.88 -6.58
C GLU A 33 12.75 5.10 -7.01
N GLY A 34 12.49 6.02 -6.09
CA GLY A 34 11.69 7.23 -6.35
C GLY A 34 10.17 7.04 -6.32
N VAL A 35 9.68 5.85 -6.00
CA VAL A 35 8.26 5.56 -5.79
C VAL A 35 7.98 5.42 -4.30
N ALA A 36 7.05 6.21 -3.77
CA ALA A 36 6.64 6.16 -2.38
C ALA A 36 5.54 5.11 -2.17
N PHE A 37 5.69 4.30 -1.12
CA PHE A 37 4.74 3.29 -0.69
C PHE A 37 4.41 3.46 0.80
N ASP A 38 3.12 3.35 1.14
CA ASP A 38 2.65 3.19 2.51
C ASP A 38 2.44 1.70 2.77
N VAL A 39 3.28 1.12 3.63
CA VAL A 39 3.21 -0.30 3.99
C VAL A 39 2.48 -0.46 5.32
N ARG A 40 1.54 -1.40 5.38
CA ARG A 40 0.84 -1.78 6.62
C ARG A 40 0.94 -3.27 6.83
N GLN A 41 1.26 -3.68 8.06
CA GLN A 41 1.29 -5.08 8.47
C GLN A 41 0.25 -5.35 9.57
N ARG A 42 -0.47 -6.46 9.42
CA ARG A 42 -1.41 -7.00 10.41
C ARG A 42 -1.20 -8.51 10.52
N GLY A 43 -0.48 -8.94 11.57
CA GLY A 43 -0.06 -10.32 11.71
C GLY A 43 0.86 -10.74 10.56
N PHE A 44 0.51 -11.82 9.86
CA PHE A 44 1.22 -12.29 8.67
C PHE A 44 0.77 -11.60 7.38
N ARG A 45 -0.30 -10.80 7.40
CA ARG A 45 -0.79 -10.10 6.21
C ARG A 45 -0.14 -8.74 6.09
N VAL A 46 0.10 -8.34 4.85
CA VAL A 46 0.74 -7.06 4.53
C VAL A 46 0.10 -6.45 3.29
N GLU A 47 -0.01 -5.13 3.29
CA GLU A 47 -0.29 -4.32 2.10
C GLU A 47 0.82 -3.28 1.87
N ALA A 48 1.05 -2.94 0.61
CA ALA A 48 1.82 -1.81 0.16
C ALA A 48 0.96 -0.97 -0.80
N VAL A 49 0.66 0.26 -0.39
CA VAL A 49 -0.17 1.20 -1.15
C VAL A 49 0.74 2.25 -1.79
N ARG A 50 0.74 2.35 -3.12
CA ARG A 50 1.53 3.36 -3.82
C ARG A 50 0.96 4.76 -3.58
N ARG A 51 1.83 5.71 -3.25
CA ARG A 51 1.48 7.13 -3.02
C ARG A 51 1.93 8.04 -4.16
N SER A 52 3.02 7.71 -4.85
CA SER A 52 3.47 8.49 -6.01
C SER A 52 2.53 8.35 -7.18
N PHE A 53 2.17 9.46 -7.83
CA PHE A 53 1.49 9.45 -9.12
C PHE A 53 2.45 8.98 -10.23
N LEU A 54 1.96 8.12 -11.12
CA LEU A 54 2.70 7.64 -12.30
C LEU A 54 1.71 7.60 -13.46
N ALA A 55 2.07 8.23 -14.59
CA ALA A 55 1.19 8.32 -15.74
C ALA A 55 0.98 6.95 -16.43
N THR A 56 2.04 6.16 -16.56
CA THR A 56 2.03 4.84 -17.20
C THR A 56 2.91 3.86 -16.42
N PRO A 57 2.45 3.37 -15.25
CA PRO A 57 3.24 2.47 -14.42
C PRO A 57 3.44 1.11 -15.08
N ASP A 58 4.70 0.66 -15.20
CA ASP A 58 4.99 -0.74 -15.48
C ASP A 58 4.57 -1.59 -14.28
N LYS A 59 3.55 -2.41 -14.47
CA LYS A 59 2.96 -3.23 -13.40
C LYS A 59 3.99 -4.16 -12.75
N HIS A 60 4.83 -4.82 -13.54
CA HIS A 60 5.78 -5.80 -13.04
C HIS A 60 6.83 -5.11 -12.16
N ARG A 61 7.38 -3.98 -12.64
CA ARG A 61 8.34 -3.18 -11.88
C ARG A 61 7.75 -2.68 -10.57
N ILE A 62 6.51 -2.18 -10.59
CA ILE A 62 5.85 -1.67 -9.38
C ILE A 62 5.61 -2.78 -8.35
N ILE A 63 5.27 -3.99 -8.80
CA ILE A 63 5.12 -5.15 -7.90
C ILE A 63 6.46 -5.48 -7.22
N LEU A 64 7.57 -5.46 -7.95
CA LEU A 64 8.90 -5.70 -7.38
C LEU A 64 9.30 -4.60 -6.38
N GLN A 65 9.05 -3.33 -6.71
CA GLN A 65 9.30 -2.21 -5.81
C GLN A 65 8.44 -2.28 -4.56
N ALA A 66 7.18 -2.67 -4.68
CA ALA A 66 6.28 -2.89 -3.55
C ALA A 66 6.75 -4.06 -2.66
N ALA A 67 7.22 -5.16 -3.26
CA ALA A 67 7.79 -6.28 -2.50
C ALA A 67 9.06 -5.86 -1.73
N GLU A 68 9.91 -5.01 -2.33
CA GLU A 68 11.07 -4.44 -1.63
C GLU A 68 10.65 -3.47 -0.52
N ALA A 69 9.64 -2.63 -0.75
CA ALA A 69 9.07 -1.76 0.28
C ALA A 69 8.58 -2.58 1.49
N ILE A 70 7.87 -3.69 1.23
CA ILE A 70 7.43 -4.63 2.26
C ILE A 70 8.62 -5.24 2.99
N HIS A 71 9.64 -5.67 2.26
CA HIS A 71 10.87 -6.22 2.85
C HIS A 71 11.58 -5.20 3.76
N GLN A 72 11.71 -3.94 3.35
CA GLN A 72 12.32 -2.90 4.18
C GLN A 72 11.56 -2.65 5.49
N VAL A 73 10.23 -2.71 5.46
CA VAL A 73 9.41 -2.46 6.65
C VAL A 73 9.31 -3.68 7.56
N THR A 74 9.19 -4.88 6.99
CA THR A 74 8.91 -6.12 7.72
C THR A 74 10.16 -6.96 8.00
N GLN A 75 11.29 -6.61 7.37
CA GLN A 75 12.53 -7.40 7.34
C GLN A 75 12.32 -8.84 6.85
N CYS A 76 11.23 -9.08 6.12
CA CYS A 76 10.85 -10.38 5.60
C CYS A 76 10.89 -10.40 4.08
N ARG A 77 11.74 -11.26 3.50
CA ARG A 77 11.91 -11.39 2.04
C ARG A 77 10.96 -12.41 1.42
N ASN A 78 10.50 -13.39 2.18
CA ASN A 78 9.60 -14.43 1.69
C ASN A 78 8.14 -13.96 1.80
N ILE A 79 7.60 -13.43 0.71
CA ILE A 79 6.25 -12.87 0.64
C ILE A 79 5.47 -13.60 -0.45
N ALA A 80 4.31 -14.16 -0.11
CA ALA A 80 3.36 -14.68 -1.08
C ALA A 80 2.38 -13.58 -1.46
N ILE A 81 2.55 -12.99 -2.65
CA ILE A 81 1.67 -11.95 -3.17
C ILE A 81 0.30 -12.57 -3.47
N THR A 82 -0.75 -12.01 -2.89
CA THR A 82 -2.14 -12.46 -3.06
C THR A 82 -2.93 -11.53 -3.97
N LYS A 83 -2.58 -10.24 -4.00
CA LYS A 83 -3.19 -9.23 -4.86
C LYS A 83 -2.10 -8.31 -5.42
N ALA A 84 -2.13 -8.08 -6.73
CA ALA A 84 -1.10 -7.35 -7.44
C ALA A 84 -1.72 -6.26 -8.32
N ASP A 85 -2.40 -5.29 -7.70
CA ASP A 85 -2.79 -4.05 -8.37
C ASP A 85 -1.64 -3.03 -8.29
N PRO A 86 -1.30 -2.26 -9.34
CA PRO A 86 -0.20 -1.30 -9.31
C PRO A 86 -0.35 -0.18 -8.28
N SER A 87 -1.55 0.04 -7.74
CA SER A 87 -1.80 1.02 -6.68
C SER A 87 -1.84 0.37 -5.30
N VAL A 88 -2.23 -0.91 -5.22
CA VAL A 88 -2.31 -1.67 -3.96
C VAL A 88 -1.83 -3.11 -4.16
N ILE A 89 -0.74 -3.46 -3.50
CA ILE A 89 -0.19 -4.81 -3.49
C ILE A 89 -0.46 -5.41 -2.11
N GLU A 90 -1.02 -6.62 -2.06
CA GLU A 90 -1.25 -7.36 -0.82
C GLU A 90 -0.55 -8.71 -0.87
N GLY A 91 -0.14 -9.20 0.30
CA GLY A 91 0.50 -10.49 0.40
C GLY A 91 0.53 -11.04 1.82
N HIS A 92 1.05 -12.26 1.93
CA HIS A 92 1.30 -12.94 3.19
C HIS A 92 2.80 -13.10 3.39
N LEU A 93 3.31 -12.63 4.52
CA LEU A 93 4.66 -12.91 4.99
C LEU A 93 4.76 -14.40 5.34
N ARG A 94 5.82 -15.05 4.87
CA ARG A 94 6.15 -16.46 5.16
C ARG A 94 7.43 -16.61 5.98
N CYS A 95 7.98 -15.50 6.48
CA CYS A 95 9.05 -15.56 7.46
C CYS A 95 8.47 -15.97 8.81
N GLY A 96 9.12 -16.90 9.50
CA GLY A 96 8.80 -17.19 10.89
C GLY A 96 8.94 -15.92 11.73
N PHE A 97 8.09 -15.76 12.75
CA PHE A 97 8.26 -14.68 13.72
C PHE A 97 9.61 -14.91 14.41
N ASN A 98 10.56 -13.98 14.23
CA ASN A 98 11.75 -13.91 15.07
C ASN A 98 11.53 -12.85 16.13
#